data_AF-A0A2R6IGN5-F1
#
_entry.id   AF-A0A2R6IGN5-F1
#
_cell.length_a   1.000
_cell.length_b   1.000
_cell.length_c   1.000
_cell.angle_alpha   90.00
_cell.angle_beta   90.00
_cell.angle_gamma   90.00
#
_symmetry.space_group_name_H-M   'P 1'
#
loop_
_entity.id
_entity.type
_entity.pdbx_description
1 polymer ?
#
loop_
_entity_poly.entity_id
_entity_poly.type
_entity_poly.pdbx_seq_one_letter_code
_entity_poly.pdbx_strand_id
1 'polypeptide(L)'
;MVYAAVFHAISVVFDGDGPFPTTLALAGWGMVPSVVGSVAQLAINYYRFSVRGLEAPPPDDPEAVQEFVRSLSSGPLVALGAGLGVLVTLWSAVLWTHALRCARALSFWDAALTVALPALVGVALSVSTVVGAL
;
A
#
# COMPACT_ATOMS: atom_id res chain seq x y z
N MET A 1 -12.88 -1.16 -1.41
CA MET A 1 -13.95 -1.66 -2.31
C MET A 1 -13.39 -2.59 -3.38
N VAL A 2 -12.41 -2.16 -4.19
CA VAL A 2 -11.74 -3.02 -5.18
C VAL A 2 -11.15 -4.28 -4.56
N TYR A 3 -10.39 -4.16 -3.45
CA TYR A 3 -9.84 -5.32 -2.73
C TYR A 3 -10.90 -6.34 -2.31
N ALA A 4 -12.04 -5.87 -1.77
CA ALA A 4 -13.12 -6.76 -1.37
C ALA A 4 -13.71 -7.51 -2.57
N ALA A 5 -13.89 -6.83 -3.71
CA ALA A 5 -14.36 -7.47 -4.94
C ALA A 5 -13.36 -8.51 -5.46
N VAL A 6 -12.07 -8.16 -5.47
CA VAL A 6 -10.97 -9.07 -5.87
C VAL A 6 -10.91 -10.29 -4.95
N PHE A 7 -10.90 -10.10 -3.63
CA PHE A 7 -10.88 -11.22 -2.69
C PHE A 7 -12.12 -12.08 -2.78
N HIS A 8 -13.30 -11.48 -2.93
CA HIS A 8 -14.53 -12.23 -3.10
C HIS A 8 -14.48 -13.10 -4.36
N ALA A 9 -14.00 -12.55 -5.49
CA ALA A 9 -13.85 -13.30 -6.73
C ALA A 9 -12.82 -14.45 -6.62
N ILE A 10 -11.63 -14.17 -6.09
CA ILE A 10 -10.57 -15.19 -5.94
C ILE A 10 -11.02 -16.29 -4.95
N SER A 11 -11.72 -15.93 -3.87
CA SER A 11 -12.17 -16.90 -2.86
C SER A 11 -13.13 -17.97 -3.41
N VAL A 12 -13.78 -17.74 -4.56
CA VAL A 12 -14.64 -18.75 -5.21
C VAL A 12 -13.85 -19.99 -5.61
N VAL A 13 -12.57 -19.83 -5.99
CA VAL A 13 -11.68 -20.95 -6.34
C VAL A 13 -11.36 -21.83 -5.12
N PHE A 14 -11.52 -21.29 -3.91
CA PHE A 14 -11.28 -21.95 -2.64
C PHE A 14 -12.58 -22.30 -1.90
N ASP A 15 -13.68 -22.46 -2.64
CA ASP A 15 -15.00 -22.79 -2.10
C ASP A 15 -15.50 -21.81 -1.01
N GLY A 16 -15.12 -20.54 -1.13
CA GLY A 16 -15.52 -19.52 -0.17
C GLY A 16 -17.03 -19.32 -0.14
N ASP A 17 -17.60 -19.29 1.07
CA ASP A 17 -19.04 -19.14 1.31
C ASP A 17 -19.37 -17.89 2.12
N GLY A 18 -20.47 -17.22 1.79
CA GLY A 18 -20.94 -16.04 2.50
C GLY A 18 -21.12 -14.82 1.60
N PRO A 19 -21.95 -13.86 2.01
CA PRO A 19 -22.40 -12.80 1.13
C PRO A 19 -21.34 -11.69 0.97
N PHE A 20 -21.28 -11.10 -0.23
CA PHE A 20 -20.34 -10.02 -0.55
C PHE A 20 -20.37 -8.83 0.44
N PRO A 21 -21.52 -8.34 0.94
CA PRO A 21 -21.56 -7.27 1.94
C PRO A 21 -20.73 -7.56 3.21
N THR A 22 -20.69 -8.81 3.67
CA THR A 22 -19.86 -9.20 4.82
C THR A 22 -18.37 -9.13 4.47
N THR A 23 -18.00 -9.58 3.27
CA THR A 23 -16.62 -9.43 2.76
C THR A 23 -16.24 -7.96 2.66
N LEU A 24 -17.14 -7.11 2.18
CA LEU A 24 -16.93 -5.68 2.03
C LEU A 24 -16.68 -4.99 3.37
N ALA A 25 -17.53 -5.26 4.36
CA ALA A 25 -17.43 -4.68 5.69
C ALA A 25 -16.14 -5.11 6.40
N LEU A 26 -15.79 -6.40 6.35
CA LEU A 26 -14.62 -6.91 7.03
C LEU A 26 -13.31 -6.56 6.31
N ALA A 27 -13.27 -6.62 4.98
CA ALA A 27 -12.09 -6.21 4.21
C ALA A 27 -11.79 -4.70 4.33
N GLY A 28 -12.80 -3.90 4.68
CA GLY A 28 -12.65 -2.47 4.97
C GLY A 28 -11.66 -2.19 6.11
N TRP A 29 -11.51 -3.11 7.08
CA TRP A 29 -10.54 -2.97 8.16
C TRP A 29 -9.09 -2.94 7.68
N GLY A 30 -8.79 -3.52 6.52
CA GLY A 30 -7.46 -3.40 5.90
C GLY A 30 -7.13 -1.99 5.38
N MET A 31 -8.05 -1.02 5.46
CA MET A 31 -7.74 0.39 5.21
C MET A 31 -7.13 1.09 6.44
N VAL A 32 -7.29 0.54 7.64
CA VAL A 32 -6.73 1.12 8.87
C VAL A 32 -5.21 1.28 8.78
N PRO A 33 -4.43 0.26 8.36
CA PRO A 33 -3.00 0.43 8.14
C PRO A 33 -2.69 1.52 7.11
N SER A 34 -3.50 1.68 6.07
CA SER A 34 -3.30 2.71 5.04
C SER A 34 -3.48 4.12 5.60
N VAL A 35 -4.41 4.33 6.54
CA VAL A 35 -4.56 5.61 7.24
C VAL A 35 -3.31 5.92 8.05
N VAL A 36 -2.80 4.94 8.80
CA VAL A 36 -1.54 5.09 9.57
C VAL A 36 -0.36 5.41 8.65
N GLY A 37 -0.23 4.68 7.54
CA GLY A 37 0.79 4.92 6.52
C GLY A 37 0.69 6.30 5.90
N SER A 38 -0.53 6.80 5.65
CA SER A 38 -0.76 8.13 5.09
C SER A 38 -0.31 9.24 6.04
N VAL A 39 -0.53 9.08 7.35
CA VAL A 39 -0.04 10.01 8.36
C VAL A 39 1.50 10.01 8.39
N ALA A 40 2.12 8.84 8.33
CA ALA A 40 3.58 8.74 8.27
C ALA A 40 4.15 9.40 7.00
N GLN A 41 3.51 9.17 5.84
CA GLN A 41 3.92 9.78 4.58
C GLN A 41 3.76 11.30 4.60
N LEU A 42 2.69 11.80 5.21
CA LEU A 42 2.47 13.24 5.42
C LEU A 42 3.59 13.85 6.27
N ALA A 43 4.00 13.17 7.36
CA ALA A 43 5.10 13.63 8.20
C ALA A 43 6.44 13.67 7.44
N ILE A 44 6.73 12.65 6.61
CA ILE A 44 7.92 12.64 5.74
C ILE A 44 7.89 13.83 4.77
N ASN A 45 6.76 14.05 4.10
CA ASN A 45 6.62 15.16 3.16
C ASN A 45 6.76 16.51 3.88
N TYR A 46 6.11 16.69 5.02
CA TYR A 46 6.26 17.90 5.83
C TYR A 46 7.73 18.17 6.18
N TYR A 47 8.47 17.14 6.60
CA TYR A 47 9.90 17.28 6.87
C TYR A 47 10.71 17.68 5.62
N ARG A 48 10.40 17.10 4.45
CA ARG A 48 11.08 17.43 3.19
C ARG A 48 10.86 18.88 2.76
N PHE A 49 9.62 19.34 2.74
CA PHE A 49 9.27 20.67 2.22
C PHE A 49 9.50 21.76 3.26
N SER A 50 9.08 21.54 4.51
CA SER A 50 9.08 22.60 5.54
C SER A 50 10.34 22.65 6.39
N VAL A 51 11.07 21.54 6.56
CA VAL A 51 12.28 21.50 7.41
C VAL A 51 13.57 21.46 6.59
N ARG A 52 13.61 20.65 5.53
CA ARG A 52 14.75 20.56 4.61
C ARG A 52 14.75 21.65 3.53
N GLY A 53 13.65 22.41 3.40
CA GLY A 53 13.53 23.51 2.44
C GLY A 53 13.55 23.04 0.98
N LEU A 54 12.98 21.87 0.68
CA LEU A 54 12.86 21.43 -0.70
C LEU A 54 11.81 22.30 -1.40
N GLU A 55 12.25 23.29 -2.17
CA GLU A 55 11.36 24.23 -2.87
C GLU A 55 11.24 23.88 -4.35
N ALA A 56 10.06 24.15 -4.92
CA ALA A 56 9.86 23.99 -6.35
C ALA A 56 10.61 25.12 -7.09
N PRO A 57 11.44 24.79 -8.10
CA PRO A 57 12.15 25.79 -8.87
C PRO A 57 11.18 26.58 -9.77
N PRO A 58 11.59 27.76 -10.26
CA PRO A 58 10.86 28.49 -11.29
C PRO A 58 10.68 27.62 -12.54
N PRO A 59 9.52 27.69 -13.23
CA PRO A 59 9.25 26.87 -14.41
C PRO A 59 10.10 27.24 -15.63
N ASP A 60 10.81 28.37 -15.59
CA ASP A 60 11.59 28.92 -16.70
C ASP A 60 12.99 28.28 -16.82
N ASP A 61 13.37 27.41 -15.87
CA ASP A 61 14.60 26.63 -15.89
C ASP A 61 14.28 25.12 -16.00
N PRO A 62 14.28 24.55 -17.21
CA PRO A 62 13.97 23.14 -17.44
C PRO A 62 14.94 22.18 -16.73
N GLU A 63 16.20 22.58 -16.54
CA GLU A 63 17.21 21.75 -15.87
C GLU A 63 16.92 21.67 -14.37
N ALA A 64 16.65 22.82 -13.74
CA ALA A 64 16.26 22.87 -12.33
C ALA A 64 14.96 22.09 -12.08
N VAL A 65 13.97 22.18 -12.98
CA VAL A 65 12.73 21.39 -12.90
C VAL A 65 13.02 19.89 -12.98
N GLN A 66 13.90 19.44 -13.88
CA GLN A 66 14.28 18.02 -13.96
C GLN A 66 14.98 17.55 -12.69
N GLU A 67 15.89 18.33 -12.13
CA GLU A 67 16.61 17.98 -10.91
C GLU A 67 15.66 17.91 -9.70
N PHE A 68 14.73 18.86 -9.59
CA PHE A 68 13.67 18.83 -8.60
C PHE A 68 12.81 17.57 -8.72
N VAL A 69 12.32 17.24 -9.93
CA VAL A 69 11.54 16.02 -10.17
C VAL A 69 12.31 14.77 -9.77
N ARG A 70 13.61 14.69 -10.11
CA ARG A 70 14.47 13.57 -9.72
C ARG A 70 14.56 13.46 -8.19
N SER A 71 14.74 14.59 -7.50
CA SER A 71 14.80 14.66 -6.04
C SER A 71 13.51 14.18 -5.37
N LEU A 72 12.35 14.30 -6.02
CA LEU A 72 11.07 13.80 -5.49
C LEU A 72 11.03 12.27 -5.43
N SER A 73 11.67 11.61 -6.39
CA SER A 73 11.69 10.15 -6.56
C SER A 73 12.93 9.44 -6.00
N SER A 74 13.94 10.15 -5.52
CA SER A 74 15.19 9.56 -5.04
C SER A 74 15.56 9.98 -3.61
N GLY A 75 16.46 9.21 -3.00
CA GLY A 75 17.06 9.53 -1.71
C GLY A 75 16.45 8.79 -0.51
N PRO A 76 17.08 8.93 0.67
CA PRO A 76 16.82 8.09 1.84
C PRO A 76 15.40 8.24 2.38
N LEU A 77 14.78 9.42 2.27
CA LEU A 77 13.41 9.65 2.72
C LEU A 77 12.37 9.00 1.79
N VAL A 78 12.66 8.91 0.49
CA VAL A 78 11.82 8.18 -0.46
C VAL A 78 11.90 6.68 -0.19
N ALA A 79 13.11 6.15 0.00
CA ALA A 79 13.33 4.76 0.39
C ALA A 79 12.63 4.42 1.72
N LEU A 80 12.69 5.32 2.72
CA LEU A 80 11.97 5.16 3.99
C LEU A 80 10.45 5.09 3.78
N GLY A 81 9.87 6.02 3.00
CA GLY A 81 8.44 6.01 2.69
C GLY A 81 7.99 4.73 1.99
N ALA A 82 8.77 4.26 1.01
CA ALA A 82 8.49 3.01 0.31
C ALA A 82 8.62 1.78 1.24
N GLY A 83 9.61 1.76 2.13
CA GLY A 83 9.75 0.73 3.16
C GLY A 83 8.56 0.69 4.14
N LEU A 84 8.06 1.86 4.57
CA LEU A 84 6.83 1.95 5.37
C LEU A 84 5.62 1.44 4.59
N GLY A 85 5.56 1.69 3.27
CA GLY A 85 4.56 1.13 2.37
C GLY A 85 4.50 -0.39 2.44
N VAL A 86 5.65 -1.06 2.40
CA VAL A 86 5.74 -2.53 2.55
C VAL A 86 5.16 -2.98 3.90
N LEU A 87 5.55 -2.34 5.00
CA LEU A 87 5.06 -2.68 6.34
C LEU A 87 3.54 -2.52 6.44
N VAL A 88 2.99 -1.44 5.88
CA VAL A 88 1.56 -1.16 5.83
C VAL A 88 0.82 -2.20 5.00
N THR A 89 1.36 -2.61 3.84
CA THR A 89 0.76 -3.66 3.01
C THR A 89 0.76 -5.01 3.71
N LEU A 90 1.85 -5.39 4.38
CA LEU A 90 1.92 -6.64 5.14
C LEU A 90 0.93 -6.64 6.30
N TRP A 91 0.80 -5.53 7.03
CA TRP A 91 -0.20 -5.40 8.08
C TRP A 91 -1.63 -5.53 7.51
N SER A 92 -1.91 -4.89 6.38
CA SER A 92 -3.19 -5.01 5.69
C SER A 92 -3.48 -6.45 5.28
N ALA A 93 -2.46 -7.18 4.79
CA ALA A 93 -2.58 -8.58 4.39
C ALA A 93 -2.97 -9.49 5.55
N VAL A 94 -2.42 -9.27 6.75
CA VAL A 94 -2.82 -10.01 7.97
C VAL A 94 -4.30 -9.76 8.28
N LEU A 95 -4.75 -8.50 8.24
CA LEU A 95 -6.15 -8.15 8.49
C LEU A 95 -7.09 -8.76 7.46
N TRP A 96 -6.74 -8.71 6.17
CA TRP A 96 -7.54 -9.31 5.11
C TRP A 96 -7.61 -10.83 5.22
N THR A 97 -6.53 -11.49 5.63
CA THR A 97 -6.53 -12.95 5.87
C THR A 97 -7.56 -13.30 6.94
N HIS A 98 -7.58 -12.59 8.06
CA HIS A 98 -8.61 -12.79 9.09
C HIS A 98 -10.02 -12.42 8.60
N ALA A 99 -10.15 -11.34 7.83
CA ALA A 99 -11.43 -10.92 7.26
C ALA A 99 -12.04 -12.02 6.39
N LEU A 100 -11.25 -12.69 5.55
CA LEU A 100 -11.76 -13.76 4.68
C LEU A 100 -12.08 -15.06 5.42
N ARG A 101 -11.35 -15.38 6.49
CA ARG A 101 -11.73 -16.50 7.36
C ARG A 101 -13.13 -16.28 7.95
N CYS A 102 -13.43 -15.06 8.40
CA CYS A 102 -14.74 -14.74 8.98
C CYS A 102 -15.83 -14.50 7.92
N ALA A 103 -15.51 -13.84 6.82
CA ALA A 103 -16.49 -13.42 5.80
C ALA A 103 -16.80 -14.50 4.76
N ARG A 104 -15.81 -15.37 4.49
CA ARG A 104 -15.85 -16.36 3.39
C ARG A 104 -15.68 -17.80 3.88
N ALA A 105 -15.65 -18.02 5.20
CA ALA A 105 -15.45 -19.32 5.85
C ALA A 105 -14.21 -20.09 5.37
N LEU A 106 -13.19 -19.39 4.86
CA LEU A 106 -11.98 -20.01 4.33
C LEU A 106 -11.08 -20.56 5.44
N SER A 107 -10.29 -21.59 5.11
CA SER A 107 -9.16 -22.00 5.94
C SER A 107 -8.12 -20.88 6.01
N PHE A 108 -7.20 -20.96 6.99
CA PHE A 108 -6.15 -19.95 7.10
C PHE A 108 -5.27 -19.88 5.84
N TRP A 109 -4.93 -21.04 5.25
CA TRP A 109 -4.07 -21.11 4.08
C TRP A 109 -4.76 -20.58 2.82
N ASP A 110 -6.03 -20.91 2.61
CA ASP A 110 -6.79 -20.44 1.45
C ASP A 110 -7.03 -18.93 1.51
N ALA A 111 -7.34 -18.41 2.70
CA ALA A 111 -7.43 -16.97 2.93
C ALA A 111 -6.09 -16.27 2.67
N ALA A 112 -4.98 -16.84 3.16
CA ALA A 112 -3.66 -16.27 2.96
C ALA A 112 -3.27 -16.26 1.46
N LEU A 113 -3.53 -17.33 0.73
CA LEU A 113 -3.29 -17.40 -0.73
C LEU A 113 -4.15 -16.40 -1.50
N THR A 114 -5.42 -16.27 -1.13
CA THR A 114 -6.35 -15.29 -1.72
C THR A 114 -5.84 -13.85 -1.57
N VAL A 115 -5.23 -13.53 -0.42
CA VAL A 115 -4.70 -12.20 -0.13
C VAL A 115 -3.29 -11.99 -0.67
N ALA A 116 -2.48 -13.05 -0.73
CA ALA A 116 -1.08 -12.98 -1.13
C ALA A 116 -0.94 -12.40 -2.53
N LEU A 117 -1.80 -12.77 -3.48
CA LEU A 117 -1.68 -12.29 -4.86
C LEU A 117 -1.84 -10.75 -4.95
N PRO A 118 -2.91 -10.11 -4.43
CA PRO A 118 -2.99 -8.64 -4.41
C PRO A 118 -1.91 -7.98 -3.53
N ALA A 119 -1.54 -8.59 -2.40
CA ALA A 119 -0.52 -8.03 -1.51
C ALA A 119 0.88 -8.02 -2.16
N LEU A 120 1.25 -9.08 -2.88
CA LEU A 120 2.52 -9.20 -3.59
C LEU A 120 2.67 -8.13 -4.67
N VAL A 121 1.58 -7.76 -5.36
CA VAL A 121 1.60 -6.65 -6.33
C VAL A 121 1.96 -5.33 -5.63
N GLY A 122 1.32 -5.04 -4.48
CA GLY A 122 1.63 -3.83 -3.70
C GLY A 122 3.07 -3.81 -3.17
N VAL A 123 3.56 -4.96 -2.70
CA VAL A 123 4.95 -5.11 -2.24
C VAL A 123 5.93 -4.93 -3.40
N ALA A 124 5.68 -5.54 -4.57
CA ALA A 124 6.55 -5.43 -5.74
C ALA A 124 6.71 -3.97 -6.19
N LEU A 125 5.62 -3.20 -6.26
CA LEU A 125 5.64 -1.78 -6.60
C LEU A 125 6.42 -0.94 -5.57
N SER A 126 6.28 -1.26 -4.29
CA SER A 126 7.01 -0.58 -3.22
C SER A 126 8.50 -0.89 -3.30
N VAL A 127 8.86 -2.15 -3.54
CA VAL A 127 10.26 -2.59 -3.71
C VAL A 127 10.91 -1.94 -4.93
N SER A 128 10.23 -1.85 -6.07
CA SER A 128 10.77 -1.14 -7.23
C SER A 128 11.05 0.33 -6.93
N THR A 129 10.21 0.95 -6.08
CA THR A 129 10.41 2.33 -5.63
C THR A 129 11.61 2.44 -4.69
N VAL A 130 11.81 1.49 -3.76
CA VAL A 130 13.02 1.44 -2.91
C VAL A 130 14.27 1.32 -3.78
N VAL A 131 14.30 0.37 -4.72
CA VAL A 131 15.46 0.13 -5.60
C VAL A 131 15.76 1.35 -6.47
N GLY A 132 14.74 2.01 -7.02
CA GLY A 132 14.92 3.23 -7.81
C GLY A 132 15.32 4.46 -6.99
N ALA A 133 15.10 4.44 -5.67
CA ALA A 133 15.43 5.54 -4.77
C ALA A 133 16.86 5.48 -4.22
N LEU A 134 17.51 4.31 -4.28
CA LEU A 134 18.92 4.08 -3.93
C LEU A 134 19.85 4.59 -5.04
#